data_AF-A0AAV2GNF1-F1
#
_entry.id   AF-A0AAV2GNF1-F1
#
_cell.length_a   1.000
_cell.length_b   1.000
_cell.length_c   1.000
_cell.angle_alpha   90.00
_cell.angle_beta   90.00
_cell.angle_gamma   90.00
#
_symmetry.space_group_name_H-M   'P 1'
#
loop_
_entity.id
_entity.type
_entity.pdbx_description
1 polymer ?
#
loop_
_entity_poly.entity_id
_entity_poly.type
_entity_poly.pdbx_seq_one_letter_code
_entity_poly.pdbx_strand_id
1 'polypeptide(L)'
;MAMDCVLEMGYFGRKEAIDAMLGEGLIEKLLELQRSELGGDLIGMERFDSDSEFDSDSDGGGEGQKKKKRKEKGFLERHPFASCVARFAVQLEVGEGLRQREKRALKPEILRRVKEGCVSDAEATTIVAEVLWGSSP
;
A
#
# COMPACT_ATOMS: atom_id res chain seq x y z
N MET A 1 -14.61 -18.18 -27.19
CA MET A 1 -16.02 -17.70 -27.40
C MET A 1 -16.81 -17.66 -26.08
N ALA A 2 -16.92 -18.74 -25.30
CA ALA A 2 -17.53 -18.65 -23.96
C ALA A 2 -16.53 -18.18 -22.88
N MET A 3 -15.33 -18.75 -22.85
CA MET A 3 -14.31 -18.40 -21.84
C MET A 3 -13.80 -16.97 -21.98
N ASP A 4 -13.60 -16.48 -23.20
CA ASP A 4 -13.16 -15.09 -23.43
C ASP A 4 -14.18 -14.09 -22.86
N CYS A 5 -15.49 -14.35 -23.05
CA CYS A 5 -16.56 -13.54 -22.50
C CYS A 5 -16.54 -13.53 -20.96
N VAL A 6 -16.34 -14.68 -20.32
CA VAL A 6 -16.22 -14.77 -18.85
C VAL A 6 -15.00 -14.00 -18.33
N LEU A 7 -13.85 -14.12 -19.01
CA LEU A 7 -12.63 -13.40 -18.64
C LEU A 7 -12.80 -11.88 -18.81
N GLU A 8 -13.48 -11.44 -19.87
CA GLU A 8 -13.83 -10.03 -20.07
C GLU A 8 -14.73 -9.50 -18.96
N MET A 9 -15.76 -10.25 -18.54
CA MET A 9 -16.61 -9.86 -17.42
C MET A 9 -15.83 -9.71 -16.11
N GLY A 10 -14.92 -10.65 -15.80
CA GLY A 10 -14.08 -10.57 -14.61
C GLY A 10 -13.13 -9.36 -14.63
N TYR A 11 -12.61 -9.03 -15.81
CA TYR A 11 -11.79 -7.85 -16.03
C TYR A 11 -12.60 -6.55 -15.84
N PHE A 12 -13.76 -6.43 -16.50
CA PHE A 12 -14.60 -5.22 -16.39
C PHE A 12 -15.12 -5.03 -14.97
N GLY A 13 -15.57 -6.11 -14.30
CA GLY A 13 -16.02 -6.02 -12.91
C GLY A 13 -14.94 -5.51 -11.95
N ARG A 14 -13.67 -5.89 -12.16
CA ARG A 14 -12.56 -5.34 -11.34
C ARG A 14 -12.38 -3.85 -11.59
N LYS A 15 -12.35 -3.43 -12.86
CA LYS A 15 -12.19 -2.02 -13.22
C LYS A 15 -13.32 -1.18 -12.64
N GLU A 16 -14.57 -1.60 -12.85
CA GLU A 16 -15.76 -0.90 -12.34
C GLU A 16 -15.74 -0.79 -10.82
N ALA A 17 -15.33 -1.86 -10.11
CA ALA A 17 -15.18 -1.82 -8.66
C ALA A 17 -14.12 -0.80 -8.21
N ILE A 18 -12.96 -0.74 -8.87
CA ILE A 18 -11.91 0.23 -8.56
C ILE A 18 -12.37 1.65 -8.85
N ASP A 19 -12.98 1.88 -10.03
CA ASP A 19 -13.49 3.19 -10.43
C ASP A 19 -14.57 3.66 -9.44
N ALA A 20 -15.46 2.76 -8.98
CA ALA A 20 -16.46 3.06 -7.96
C ALA A 20 -15.82 3.36 -6.59
N MET A 21 -14.83 2.57 -6.16
CA MET A 21 -14.10 2.82 -4.90
C MET A 21 -13.43 4.19 -4.91
N LEU A 22 -12.76 4.54 -6.01
CA LEU A 22 -12.19 5.88 -6.18
C LEU A 22 -13.31 6.91 -6.22
N GLY A 23 -14.41 6.71 -6.96
CA GLY A 23 -15.57 7.61 -6.94
C GLY A 23 -16.09 7.93 -5.53
N GLU A 24 -16.09 6.92 -4.64
CA GLU A 24 -16.53 7.01 -3.24
C GLU A 24 -15.45 7.51 -2.27
N GLY A 25 -14.38 8.12 -2.78
CA GLY A 25 -13.34 8.74 -1.94
C GLY A 25 -12.49 7.74 -1.15
N LEU A 26 -12.17 6.58 -1.74
CA LEU A 26 -11.33 5.58 -1.07
C LEU A 26 -9.99 6.15 -0.61
N ILE A 27 -9.34 7.00 -1.39
CA ILE A 27 -8.00 7.51 -1.05
C ILE A 27 -8.06 8.37 0.21
N GLU A 28 -9.06 9.22 0.31
CA GLU A 28 -9.32 10.11 1.43
C GLU A 28 -9.57 9.29 2.71
N LYS A 29 -10.38 8.22 2.61
CA LYS A 29 -10.61 7.26 3.70
C LYS A 29 -9.32 6.53 4.10
N LEU A 30 -8.48 6.12 3.15
CA LEU A 30 -7.19 5.50 3.44
C LEU A 30 -6.23 6.47 4.12
N LEU A 31 -6.23 7.75 3.75
CA LEU A 31 -5.45 8.78 4.43
C LEU A 31 -5.90 8.95 5.89
N GLU A 32 -7.22 8.98 6.16
CA GLU A 32 -7.76 9.02 7.51
C GLU A 32 -7.34 7.78 8.33
N LEU A 33 -7.42 6.59 7.74
CA LEU A 33 -6.99 5.36 8.39
C LEU A 33 -5.48 5.34 8.65
N GLN A 34 -4.66 5.86 7.73
CA GLN A 34 -3.21 5.96 7.89
C GLN A 34 -2.82 6.95 9.00
N ARG A 35 -3.67 7.93 9.31
CA ARG A 35 -3.51 8.84 10.46
C ARG A 35 -4.03 8.29 11.78
N SER A 36 -4.79 7.20 11.76
CA SER A 36 -5.36 6.58 12.97
C SER A 36 -4.28 5.90 13.83
N GLU A 37 -4.64 5.50 15.05
CA GLU A 37 -3.76 4.74 15.96
C GLU A 37 -3.27 3.41 15.35
N LEU A 38 -4.09 2.80 14.48
CA LEU A 38 -3.78 1.57 13.74
C LEU A 38 -3.10 1.83 12.38
N GLY A 39 -2.79 3.10 12.10
CA GLY A 39 -2.10 3.57 10.92
C GLY A 39 -0.60 3.76 11.15
N GLY A 40 -0.03 4.74 10.47
CA GLY A 40 1.40 5.07 10.49
C GLY A 40 2.05 4.98 9.11
N ASP A 41 3.33 5.34 9.06
CA ASP A 41 4.21 5.09 7.93
C ASP A 41 5.10 3.88 8.20
N LEU A 42 5.64 3.28 7.14
CA LEU A 42 6.61 2.18 7.28
C LEU A 42 7.98 2.69 7.79
N ILE A 43 8.21 4.00 7.77
CA ILE A 43 9.42 4.64 8.31
C ILE A 43 9.40 4.60 9.85
N GLY A 44 8.24 4.77 10.48
CA GLY A 44 8.05 4.65 11.93
C GLY A 44 8.29 3.24 12.49
N MET A 45 8.36 2.23 11.63
CA MET A 45 8.68 0.85 12.00
C MET A 45 10.04 0.73 12.71
N GLU A 46 11.02 1.59 12.38
CA GLU A 46 12.34 1.62 13.01
C GLU A 46 12.34 2.29 14.40
N ARG A 47 11.29 3.06 14.76
CA ARG A 47 11.21 3.79 16.03
C ARG A 47 10.59 3.00 17.17
N PHE A 48 9.86 1.92 16.89
CA PHE A 48 9.28 1.01 17.88
C PHE A 48 10.27 -0.01 18.46
N ASP A 49 11.56 0.06 18.07
CA ASP A 49 12.62 -0.86 18.52
C ASP A 49 12.96 -0.77 20.03
N SER A 50 12.36 0.15 20.81
CA SER A 50 12.76 0.37 22.22
C SER A 50 12.04 -0.47 23.28
N ASP A 51 10.91 -1.14 22.98
CA ASP A 51 10.10 -1.83 24.03
C ASP A 51 10.09 -3.36 23.96
N SER A 52 10.82 -4.00 23.04
CA SER A 52 11.02 -5.45 23.06
C SER A 52 12.44 -5.81 23.49
N GLU A 53 12.68 -5.75 24.79
CA GLU A 53 13.79 -6.46 25.42
C GLU A 53 13.66 -7.98 25.15
N PHE A 54 14.80 -8.61 24.92
CA PHE A 54 15.03 -10.07 24.89
C PHE A 54 14.66 -10.83 23.61
N ASP A 55 15.62 -10.93 22.67
CA ASP A 55 16.16 -12.26 22.34
C ASP A 55 17.56 -12.11 21.73
N SER A 56 18.54 -12.47 22.55
CA SER A 56 19.90 -12.75 22.14
C SER A 56 19.87 -14.07 21.39
N ASP A 57 20.31 -14.09 20.13
CA ASP A 57 21.29 -15.05 19.66
C ASP A 57 21.76 -14.74 18.24
N SER A 58 23.08 -14.79 18.10
CA SER A 58 23.86 -14.72 16.85
C SER A 58 23.58 -15.94 15.96
N ASP A 59 23.51 -15.77 14.64
CA ASP A 59 24.46 -16.37 13.69
C ASP A 59 24.16 -16.00 12.20
N GLY A 60 25.24 -15.90 11.41
CA GLY A 60 25.33 -16.20 9.98
C GLY A 60 24.26 -15.74 8.97
N GLY A 61 24.48 -14.58 8.34
CA GLY A 61 24.48 -14.41 6.86
C GLY A 61 23.21 -14.58 6.01
N GLY A 62 22.12 -15.17 6.51
CA GLY A 62 20.87 -15.38 5.76
C GLY A 62 19.59 -15.15 6.58
N GLU A 63 19.74 -15.01 7.90
CA GLU A 63 18.63 -14.85 8.84
C GLU A 63 18.07 -13.43 8.89
N GLY A 64 18.87 -12.42 8.53
CA GLY A 64 18.48 -11.01 8.59
C GLY A 64 17.23 -10.69 7.78
N GLN A 65 17.07 -11.26 6.57
CA GLN A 65 15.88 -11.05 5.74
C GLN A 65 14.64 -11.76 6.31
N LYS A 66 14.80 -12.98 6.86
CA LYS A 66 13.69 -13.70 7.50
C LYS A 66 13.24 -13.00 8.77
N LYS A 67 14.19 -12.51 9.59
CA LYS A 67 13.93 -11.73 10.80
C LYS A 67 13.24 -10.41 10.46
N LYS A 68 13.69 -9.70 9.42
CA LYS A 68 13.05 -8.47 8.92
C LYS A 68 11.60 -8.71 8.45
N LYS A 69 11.34 -9.76 7.66
CA LYS A 69 9.98 -10.12 7.22
C LYS A 69 9.06 -10.49 8.39
N ARG A 70 9.56 -11.19 9.42
CA ARG A 70 8.78 -11.49 10.63
C ARG A 70 8.44 -10.24 11.41
N LYS A 71 9.40 -9.32 11.59
CA LYS A 71 9.18 -8.02 12.23
C LYS A 71 8.14 -7.18 11.47
N GLU A 72 8.28 -7.09 10.15
CA GLU A 72 7.36 -6.35 9.28
C GLU A 72 5.95 -6.92 9.37
N LYS A 73 5.83 -8.24 9.34
CA LYS A 73 4.55 -8.92 9.53
C LYS A 73 3.92 -8.59 10.88
N GLY A 74 4.68 -8.66 11.97
CA GLY A 74 4.17 -8.34 13.31
C GLY A 74 3.77 -6.86 13.46
N PHE A 75 4.49 -5.95 12.79
CA PHE A 75 4.12 -4.54 12.75
C PHE A 75 2.82 -4.32 11.99
N LEU A 76 2.67 -4.90 10.79
CA LEU A 76 1.46 -4.81 9.98
C LEU A 76 0.24 -5.49 10.60
N GLU A 77 0.44 -6.49 11.46
CA GLU A 77 -0.64 -7.10 12.26
C GLU A 77 -1.16 -6.12 13.33
N ARG A 78 -0.30 -5.26 13.90
CA ARG A 78 -0.68 -4.23 14.89
C ARG A 78 -1.14 -2.93 14.23
N HIS A 79 -0.58 -2.60 13.07
CA HIS A 79 -0.86 -1.40 12.29
C HIS A 79 -1.35 -1.77 10.87
N PRO A 80 -2.57 -2.32 10.74
CA PRO A 80 -3.10 -2.79 9.46
C PRO A 80 -3.17 -1.70 8.39
N PHE A 81 -3.30 -0.43 8.80
CA PHE A 81 -3.41 0.72 7.91
C PHE A 81 -2.07 1.44 7.67
N ALA A 82 -0.97 0.93 8.22
CA ALA A 82 0.36 1.48 7.94
C ALA A 82 0.66 1.43 6.44
N SER A 83 1.02 2.60 5.90
CA SER A 83 1.27 2.84 4.46
C SER A 83 0.21 2.23 3.54
N CYS A 84 -1.06 2.22 3.96
CA CYS A 84 -2.13 1.55 3.23
C CYS A 84 -2.40 2.16 1.86
N VAL A 85 -2.16 3.47 1.68
CA VAL A 85 -2.25 4.12 0.36
C VAL A 85 -1.21 3.56 -0.60
N ALA A 86 0.05 3.46 -0.16
CA ALA A 86 1.13 2.90 -0.96
C ALA A 86 0.89 1.42 -1.27
N ARG A 87 0.50 0.63 -0.26
CA ARG A 87 0.17 -0.79 -0.42
C ARG A 87 -1.00 -1.00 -1.39
N PHE A 88 -2.03 -0.15 -1.34
CA PHE A 88 -3.13 -0.18 -2.30
C PHE A 88 -2.64 0.10 -3.73
N ALA A 89 -1.84 1.15 -3.92
CA ALA A 89 -1.27 1.49 -5.23
C ALA A 89 -0.43 0.34 -5.81
N VAL A 90 0.42 -0.30 -4.99
CA VAL A 90 1.22 -1.47 -5.40
C VAL A 90 0.32 -2.61 -5.86
N GLN A 91 -0.75 -2.95 -5.11
CA GLN A 91 -1.66 -4.03 -5.47
C GLN A 91 -2.39 -3.77 -6.80
N LEU A 92 -2.72 -2.52 -7.12
CA LEU A 92 -3.29 -2.16 -8.43
C LEU A 92 -2.29 -2.34 -9.58
N GLU A 93 -1.01 -2.06 -9.34
CA GLU A 93 0.05 -2.20 -10.34
C GLU A 93 0.43 -3.66 -10.60
N VAL A 94 0.63 -4.45 -9.55
CA VAL A 94 1.03 -5.88 -9.68
C VAL A 94 -0.16 -6.81 -9.93
N GLY A 95 -1.38 -6.38 -9.59
CA GLY A 95 -2.58 -7.20 -9.73
C GLY A 95 -2.94 -7.52 -11.18
N GLU A 96 -3.53 -8.70 -11.41
CA GLU A 96 -4.12 -9.07 -12.70
C GLU A 96 -5.44 -8.33 -12.95
N GLY A 97 -6.01 -8.41 -14.16
CA GLY A 97 -7.36 -7.88 -14.42
C GLY A 97 -7.46 -6.37 -14.66
N LEU A 98 -6.35 -5.69 -14.97
CA LEU A 98 -6.33 -4.33 -15.53
C LEU A 98 -5.40 -4.27 -16.74
N ARG A 99 -5.76 -3.49 -17.77
CA ARG A 99 -4.88 -3.26 -18.91
C ARG A 99 -3.75 -2.33 -18.50
N GLN A 100 -2.62 -2.42 -19.20
CA GLN A 100 -1.48 -1.54 -18.93
C GLN A 100 -1.84 -0.05 -19.00
N ARG A 101 -2.75 0.34 -19.91
CA ARG A 101 -3.25 1.72 -20.00
C ARG A 101 -4.02 2.17 -18.75
N GLU A 102 -4.75 1.28 -18.10
CA GLU A 102 -5.55 1.58 -16.91
C GLU A 102 -4.66 1.67 -15.69
N LYS A 103 -3.74 0.71 -15.52
CA LYS A 103 -2.69 0.79 -14.49
C LYS A 103 -1.92 2.12 -14.56
N ARG A 104 -1.56 2.54 -15.77
CA ARG A 104 -0.88 3.83 -16.01
C ARG A 104 -1.75 5.06 -15.72
N ALA A 105 -3.07 4.96 -15.77
CA ALA A 105 -3.98 6.06 -15.50
C ALA A 105 -4.35 6.17 -14.00
N LEU A 106 -4.42 5.04 -13.29
CA LEU A 106 -4.76 5.00 -11.87
C LEU A 106 -3.69 5.64 -11.00
N LYS A 107 -2.41 5.44 -11.29
CA LYS A 107 -1.32 5.99 -10.48
C LYS A 107 -1.34 7.53 -10.41
N PRO A 108 -1.41 8.28 -11.53
CA PRO A 108 -1.61 9.72 -11.49
C PRO A 108 -2.84 10.17 -10.70
N GLU A 109 -3.96 9.43 -10.81
CA GLU A 109 -5.20 9.75 -10.10
C GLU A 109 -5.05 9.57 -8.57
N ILE A 110 -4.39 8.50 -8.13
CA ILE A 110 -4.05 8.29 -6.71
C ILE A 110 -3.16 9.43 -6.22
N LEU A 111 -2.10 9.77 -6.95
CA LEU A 111 -1.17 10.84 -6.56
C LEU A 111 -1.86 12.21 -6.49
N ARG A 112 -2.80 12.48 -7.40
CA ARG A 112 -3.62 13.71 -7.38
C ARG A 112 -4.44 13.78 -6.09
N ARG A 113 -5.16 12.69 -5.76
CA ARG A 113 -5.99 12.63 -4.55
C ARG A 113 -5.21 12.65 -3.26
N VAL A 114 -4.03 12.03 -3.22
CA VAL A 114 -3.12 12.14 -2.07
C VAL A 114 -2.78 13.60 -1.81
N LYS A 115 -2.39 14.35 -2.86
CA LYS A 115 -2.06 15.77 -2.72
C LYS A 115 -3.24 16.62 -2.27
N GLU A 116 -4.44 16.29 -2.71
CA GLU A 116 -5.67 17.01 -2.34
C GLU A 116 -6.17 16.67 -0.92
N GLY A 117 -5.95 15.42 -0.46
CA GLY A 117 -6.45 14.92 0.82
C GLY A 117 -5.46 14.98 2.00
N CYS A 118 -4.18 15.27 1.74
CA CYS A 118 -3.18 15.43 2.79
C CYS A 118 -3.35 16.77 3.52
N VAL A 119 -3.11 16.76 4.84
CA VAL A 119 -3.20 17.94 5.71
C VAL A 119 -1.93 18.79 5.69
N SER A 120 -0.84 18.27 5.12
CA SER A 120 0.43 18.98 4.98
C SER A 120 1.25 18.50 3.77
N ASP A 121 2.11 19.39 3.26
CA ASP A 121 3.07 19.05 2.19
C ASP A 121 4.06 17.95 2.62
N ALA A 122 4.39 17.88 3.92
CA ALA A 122 5.25 16.85 4.46
C ALA A 122 4.59 15.47 4.37
N GLU A 123 3.32 15.36 4.80
CA GLU A 123 2.54 14.12 4.68
C GLU A 123 2.40 13.71 3.21
N ALA A 124 2.01 14.66 2.34
CA ALA A 124 1.88 14.40 0.91
C ALA A 124 3.18 13.89 0.29
N THR A 125 4.32 14.51 0.63
CA THR A 125 5.63 14.11 0.10
C THR A 125 6.02 12.71 0.55
N THR A 126 5.83 12.39 1.83
CA THR A 126 6.11 11.05 2.37
C THR A 126 5.28 9.99 1.66
N ILE A 127 3.96 10.18 1.55
CA ILE A 127 3.07 9.19 0.92
C ILE A 127 3.32 9.07 -0.58
N VAL A 128 3.53 10.19 -1.28
CA VAL A 128 3.90 10.19 -2.70
C VAL A 128 5.19 9.41 -2.91
N ALA A 129 6.17 9.57 -2.02
CA ALA A 129 7.39 8.79 -2.09
C ALA A 129 7.09 7.29 -1.90
N GLU A 130 6.37 6.89 -0.85
CA GLU A 130 6.03 5.48 -0.64
C GLU A 130 5.31 4.86 -1.86
N VAL A 131 4.40 5.59 -2.51
CA VAL A 131 3.69 5.14 -3.72
C VAL A 131 4.64 4.97 -4.92
N LEU A 132 5.53 5.95 -5.14
CA LEU A 132 6.45 5.95 -6.28
C LEU A 132 7.53 4.86 -6.13
N TRP A 133 8.14 4.75 -4.95
CA TRP A 133 9.22 3.80 -4.68
C TRP A 133 8.71 2.40 -4.34
N GLY A 134 7.57 2.27 -3.68
CA GLY A 134 6.96 0.96 -3.36
C GLY A 134 6.48 0.19 -4.60
N SER A 135 6.26 0.89 -5.72
CA SER A 135 5.81 0.29 -6.98
C SER A 135 6.90 0.28 -8.07
N SER A 136 8.18 0.39 -7.68
CA SER A 136 9.29 0.21 -8.62
C SER A 136 9.46 -1.29 -8.95
N PRO A 137 9.66 -1.67 -10.23
CA PRO A 137 9.86 -3.07 -10.65
C PRO A 137 11.04 -3.76 -9.98
#